data_AF-A0A0R1UB73-F1
#
_entry.id   AF-A0A0R1UB73-F1
#
_cell.length_a   1.000
_cell.length_b   1.000
_cell.length_c   1.000
_cell.angle_alpha   90.00
_cell.angle_beta   90.00
_cell.angle_gamma   90.00
#
_symmetry.space_group_name_H-M   'P 1'
#
loop_
_entity.id
_entity.type
_entity.pdbx_description
1 polymer ?
#
loop_
_entity_poly.entity_id
_entity_poly.type
_entity_poly.pdbx_seq_one_letter_code
_entity_poly.pdbx_strand_id
1 'polypeptide(L)'
;MNAWNLIGVAAWIILVAYLIFIVINIRQRHLKMIVVHGKHRSGRTILLDLVEVIVFCAALYGLVYAAWLRPTNFTNKAEATVTYQYQPLVLQTDDKHSYYAEVRSGAGKNSLMHYTYWVENAKVEVNSNDATVSNGSSILNMQASHFPWNAKKLTSMDQQTDKAFVATIKAKYKGNFLNGLGLRAGKVGDTFSLIRVPSDDFTTIVPLNDGK
;
A
#
# COMPACT_ATOMS: atom_id res chain seq x y z
N MET A 1 5.42 -18.90 0.23
CA MET A 1 4.78 -18.10 -0.84
C MET A 1 3.34 -18.56 -1.00
N ASN A 2 2.38 -17.63 -1.10
CA ASN A 2 0.98 -17.98 -1.32
C ASN A 2 0.83 -18.59 -2.72
N ALA A 3 0.09 -19.71 -2.86
CA ALA A 3 -0.07 -20.42 -4.14
C ALA A 3 -0.62 -19.52 -5.26
N TRP A 4 -1.44 -18.53 -4.89
CA TRP A 4 -1.97 -17.53 -5.81
C TRP A 4 -0.91 -16.65 -6.47
N ASN A 5 0.22 -16.40 -5.80
CA ASN A 5 1.31 -15.61 -6.40
C ASN A 5 2.04 -16.37 -7.51
N LEU A 6 1.89 -17.70 -7.60
CA LEU A 6 2.47 -18.46 -8.70
C LEU A 6 1.85 -18.06 -10.06
N ILE A 7 0.58 -17.63 -10.05
CA ILE A 7 -0.13 -17.16 -11.25
C ILE A 7 0.53 -15.91 -11.81
N GLY A 8 0.88 -14.94 -10.95
CA GLY A 8 1.61 -13.75 -11.38
C GLY A 8 2.98 -14.08 -11.93
N VAL A 9 3.71 -15.01 -11.29
CA VAL A 9 5.04 -15.43 -11.76
C VAL A 9 4.93 -16.06 -13.14
N ALA A 10 3.97 -16.98 -13.33
CA ALA A 10 3.72 -17.61 -14.63
C ALA A 10 3.35 -16.58 -15.71
N ALA A 11 2.50 -15.60 -15.39
CA ALA A 11 2.10 -14.56 -16.32
C ALA A 11 3.28 -13.68 -16.77
N TRP A 12 4.19 -13.32 -15.86
CA TRP A 12 5.41 -12.60 -16.20
C TRP A 12 6.36 -13.43 -17.07
N ILE A 13 6.53 -14.73 -16.78
CA ILE A 13 7.34 -15.63 -17.60
C ILE A 13 6.76 -15.73 -19.02
N ILE A 14 5.44 -15.89 -19.16
CA ILE A 14 4.76 -15.91 -20.46
C ILE A 14 4.99 -14.60 -21.21
N LEU A 15 4.90 -13.45 -20.53
CA LEU A 15 5.14 -12.15 -21.15
C LEU A 15 6.57 -12.01 -21.68
N VAL A 16 7.57 -12.48 -20.94
CA VAL A 16 8.98 -12.49 -21.39
C VAL A 16 9.18 -13.44 -22.58
N ALA A 17 8.60 -14.64 -22.54
CA ALA A 17 8.65 -15.58 -23.65
C ALA A 17 7.98 -15.00 -24.91
N TYR A 18 6.86 -14.30 -24.74
CA TYR A 18 6.16 -13.62 -25.83
C TYR A 18 6.97 -12.46 -26.42
N LEU A 19 7.71 -11.70 -25.61
CA LEU A 19 8.64 -10.68 -26.09
C LEU A 19 9.73 -11.29 -27.00
N ILE A 20 10.35 -12.39 -26.57
CA ILE A 20 11.36 -13.11 -27.36
C ILE A 20 10.76 -13.60 -28.68
N PHE A 21 9.55 -14.18 -28.61
CA PHE A 21 8.82 -14.63 -29.79
C PHE A 21 8.57 -13.50 -30.79
N ILE A 22 8.09 -12.33 -30.34
CA ILE A 22 7.88 -11.16 -31.20
C ILE A 22 9.19 -10.74 -31.88
N VAL A 23 10.29 -10.62 -31.13
CA VAL A 23 11.58 -10.20 -31.68
C VAL A 23 12.08 -11.17 -32.76
N ILE A 24 12.00 -12.48 -32.50
CA ILE A 24 12.41 -13.51 -33.47
C ILE A 24 11.51 -13.47 -34.71
N ASN A 25 10.19 -13.38 -34.53
CA ASN A 25 9.21 -13.42 -35.60
C ASN A 25 9.30 -12.19 -36.51
N ILE A 26 9.41 -10.99 -35.92
CA ILE A 26 9.68 -9.75 -36.65
C ILE A 26 10.99 -9.90 -37.44
N ARG A 27 12.08 -10.31 -36.78
CA ARG A 27 13.39 -10.47 -37.46
C ARG A 27 13.31 -11.44 -38.64
N GLN A 28 12.66 -12.60 -38.49
CA GLN A 28 12.51 -13.59 -39.56
C GLN A 28 11.67 -13.03 -40.72
N ARG A 29 10.59 -12.29 -40.44
CA ARG A 29 9.75 -11.66 -41.47
C ARG A 29 10.51 -10.61 -42.27
N HIS A 30 11.29 -9.74 -41.61
CA HIS A 30 12.09 -8.71 -42.29
C HIS A 30 13.23 -9.32 -43.11
N LEU A 31 13.95 -10.32 -42.58
CA LEU A 31 15.00 -11.03 -43.34
C LEU A 31 14.45 -11.72 -44.59
N LYS A 32 13.31 -12.44 -44.46
CA LYS A 32 12.66 -13.11 -45.59
C LYS A 32 12.15 -12.11 -46.64
N MET A 33 11.72 -10.92 -46.21
CA MET A 33 11.26 -9.87 -47.13
C MET A 33 12.41 -9.31 -47.98
N ILE A 34 13.56 -9.03 -47.35
CA ILE A 34 14.75 -8.51 -48.01
C ILE A 34 15.35 -9.56 -48.96
N VAL A 35 15.53 -10.79 -48.48
CA VAL A 35 16.27 -11.83 -49.22
C VAL A 35 15.44 -12.49 -50.32
N VAL A 36 14.14 -12.75 -50.09
CA VAL A 36 13.32 -13.55 -51.02
C VAL A 36 12.51 -12.70 -51.99
N HIS A 37 12.01 -11.53 -51.55
CA HIS A 37 11.09 -10.72 -52.34
C HIS A 37 11.70 -9.44 -52.90
N GLY A 38 12.93 -9.07 -52.50
CA GLY A 38 13.61 -7.85 -52.94
C GLY A 38 12.84 -6.55 -52.64
N LYS A 39 11.78 -6.62 -51.84
CA LYS A 39 10.89 -5.50 -51.50
C LYS A 39 11.18 -5.02 -50.09
N HIS A 40 11.46 -3.74 -49.95
CA HIS A 40 11.75 -3.12 -48.65
C HIS A 40 10.50 -2.90 -47.76
N ARG A 41 9.28 -2.96 -48.32
CA ARG A 41 8.05 -2.59 -47.61
C ARG A 41 6.82 -3.37 -48.08
N SER A 42 6.31 -4.25 -47.23
CA SER A 42 4.97 -4.83 -47.35
C SER A 42 4.08 -4.24 -46.25
N GLY A 43 3.01 -3.54 -46.63
CA GLY A 43 2.09 -2.93 -45.65
C GLY A 43 1.45 -3.96 -44.71
N ARG A 44 1.21 -5.19 -45.20
CA ARG A 44 0.62 -6.28 -44.41
C ARG A 44 1.54 -6.77 -43.30
N THR A 45 2.86 -6.83 -43.53
CA THR A 45 3.81 -7.24 -42.48
C THR A 45 3.99 -6.14 -41.44
N ILE A 46 4.00 -4.87 -41.86
CA ILE A 46 4.06 -3.73 -40.93
C ILE A 46 2.83 -3.69 -40.04
N LEU A 47 1.64 -3.96 -40.58
CA LEU A 47 0.40 -4.00 -39.79
C LEU A 47 0.41 -5.17 -38.79
N LEU A 48 0.92 -6.34 -39.17
CA LEU A 48 1.07 -7.48 -38.25
C LEU A 48 2.06 -7.18 -37.13
N ASP A 49 3.22 -6.59 -37.45
CA ASP A 49 4.22 -6.20 -36.46
C ASP A 49 3.64 -5.15 -35.48
N LEU A 50 2.87 -4.17 -36.00
CA LEU A 50 2.20 -3.15 -35.18
C LEU A 50 1.19 -3.78 -34.22
N VAL A 51 0.36 -4.72 -34.69
CA VAL A 51 -0.63 -5.42 -33.86
C VAL A 51 0.05 -6.24 -32.77
N GLU A 52 1.11 -6.98 -33.10
CA GLU A 52 1.87 -7.77 -32.11
C GLU A 52 2.47 -6.88 -31.02
N VAL A 53 3.02 -5.72 -31.38
CA VAL A 53 3.55 -4.74 -30.40
C VAL A 53 2.44 -4.14 -29.54
N ILE A 54 1.28 -3.79 -30.13
CA ILE A 54 0.14 -3.25 -29.37
C ILE A 54 -0.37 -4.28 -28.36
N VAL A 55 -0.51 -5.55 -28.76
CA VAL A 55 -0.93 -6.65 -27.87
C VAL A 55 0.07 -6.83 -26.74
N PHE A 56 1.37 -6.79 -27.02
CA PHE A 56 2.40 -6.83 -26.00
C PHE A 56 2.31 -5.67 -25.01
N CYS A 57 2.17 -4.43 -25.50
CA CYS A 57 2.03 -3.25 -24.66
C CYS A 57 0.77 -3.31 -23.79
N ALA A 58 -0.36 -3.80 -24.32
CA ALA A 58 -1.59 -3.98 -23.56
C ALA A 58 -1.43 -5.05 -22.46
N ALA A 59 -0.79 -6.17 -22.76
CA ALA A 59 -0.51 -7.22 -21.78
C ALA A 59 0.44 -6.73 -20.67
N LEU A 60 1.50 -5.99 -21.06
CA LEU A 60 2.43 -5.40 -20.11
C LEU A 60 1.73 -4.39 -19.20
N TYR A 61 0.94 -3.49 -19.76
CA TYR A 61 0.15 -2.53 -18.98
C TYR A 61 -0.80 -3.24 -18.01
N GLY A 62 -1.49 -4.30 -18.46
CA GLY A 62 -2.39 -5.08 -17.61
C GLY A 62 -1.68 -5.71 -16.41
N LEU A 63 -0.49 -6.30 -16.62
CA LEU A 63 0.31 -6.88 -15.53
C LEU A 63 0.87 -5.81 -14.58
N VAL A 64 1.38 -4.71 -15.11
CA VAL A 64 1.87 -3.57 -14.32
C VAL A 64 0.73 -2.99 -13.48
N TYR A 65 -0.47 -2.85 -14.06
CA TYR A 65 -1.65 -2.37 -13.36
C TYR A 65 -2.07 -3.31 -12.22
N ALA A 66 -2.13 -4.61 -12.48
CA ALA A 66 -2.46 -5.62 -11.47
C ALA A 66 -1.41 -5.67 -10.33
N ALA A 67 -0.13 -5.53 -10.67
CA ALA A 67 0.98 -5.63 -9.72
C ALA A 67 1.16 -4.39 -8.84
N TRP A 68 1.04 -3.19 -9.42
CA TRP A 68 1.46 -1.96 -8.72
C TRP A 68 0.40 -0.87 -8.64
N LEU A 69 -0.38 -0.62 -9.71
CA LEU A 69 -1.26 0.55 -9.76
C LEU A 69 -2.64 0.34 -9.12
N ARG A 70 -3.05 -0.90 -8.87
CA ARG A 70 -4.34 -1.20 -8.26
C ARG A 70 -4.36 -0.80 -6.77
N PRO A 71 -5.26 0.09 -6.31
CA PRO A 71 -5.35 0.43 -4.90
C PRO A 71 -5.97 -0.72 -4.09
N THR A 72 -5.65 -0.79 -2.79
CA THR A 72 -6.39 -1.63 -1.85
C THR A 72 -7.58 -0.88 -1.30
N ASN A 73 -8.64 -1.61 -0.96
CA ASN A 73 -9.80 -1.02 -0.31
C ASN A 73 -10.13 -1.82 0.96
N PHE A 74 -10.19 -1.12 2.10
CA PHE A 74 -10.54 -1.69 3.40
C PHE A 74 -11.98 -2.20 3.48
N THR A 75 -12.87 -1.67 2.63
CA THR A 75 -14.30 -2.01 2.62
C THR A 75 -14.59 -3.23 1.75
N ASN A 76 -13.73 -3.53 0.76
CA ASN A 76 -13.96 -4.63 -0.16
C ASN A 76 -13.47 -5.98 0.41
N LYS A 77 -14.38 -6.68 1.10
CA LYS A 77 -14.14 -8.01 1.70
C LYS A 77 -13.78 -9.10 0.67
N ALA A 78 -14.07 -8.90 -0.62
CA ALA A 78 -13.69 -9.84 -1.67
C ALA A 78 -12.20 -9.76 -2.02
N GLU A 79 -11.59 -8.59 -1.82
CA GLU A 79 -10.22 -8.28 -2.24
C GLU A 79 -9.24 -8.30 -1.07
N ALA A 80 -9.68 -7.88 0.12
CA ALA A 80 -8.85 -7.81 1.31
C ALA A 80 -9.50 -8.44 2.54
N THR A 81 -8.66 -9.06 3.38
CA THR A 81 -8.99 -9.47 4.74
C THR A 81 -8.49 -8.41 5.70
N VAL A 82 -9.40 -7.86 6.50
CA VAL A 82 -9.09 -6.83 7.49
C VAL A 82 -8.74 -7.50 8.82
N THR A 83 -7.62 -7.09 9.39
CA THR A 83 -7.17 -7.53 10.72
C THR A 83 -6.97 -6.32 11.62
N TYR A 84 -7.25 -6.48 12.92
CA TYR A 84 -7.16 -5.42 13.91
C TYR A 84 -6.12 -5.78 14.96
N GLN A 85 -5.32 -4.81 15.36
CA GLN A 85 -4.35 -4.92 16.43
C GLN A 85 -4.57 -3.77 17.41
N TYR A 86 -4.60 -4.08 18.71
CA TYR A 86 -4.84 -3.11 19.77
C TYR A 86 -3.70 -3.22 20.78
N GLN A 87 -3.05 -2.11 21.10
CA GLN A 87 -1.93 -2.08 22.03
C GLN A 87 -2.05 -0.86 22.96
N PRO A 88 -1.79 -1.01 24.26
CA PRO A 88 -1.73 0.14 25.16
C PRO A 88 -0.53 1.02 24.78
N LEU A 89 -0.68 2.33 24.95
CA LEU A 89 0.43 3.27 24.79
C LEU A 89 1.25 3.33 26.08
N VAL A 90 2.56 3.48 25.93
CA VAL A 90 3.48 3.64 27.05
C VAL A 90 3.76 5.12 27.25
N LEU A 91 3.48 5.61 28.46
CA LEU A 91 3.77 6.98 28.84
C LEU A 91 5.28 7.23 28.79
N GLN A 92 5.69 8.23 28.04
CA GLN A 92 7.04 8.77 28.10
C GLN A 92 7.05 9.97 29.03
N THR A 93 8.12 10.11 29.79
CA THR A 93 8.33 11.27 30.66
C THR A 93 9.61 11.96 30.23
N ASP A 94 9.50 13.25 29.95
CA ASP A 94 10.64 14.15 29.77
C ASP A 94 10.74 15.06 31.00
N ASP A 95 11.82 15.85 31.11
CA ASP A 95 12.12 16.72 32.25
C ASP A 95 10.99 17.75 32.57
N LYS A 96 10.05 17.96 31.63
CA LYS A 96 9.01 18.99 31.72
C LYS A 96 7.58 18.45 31.76
N HIS A 97 7.29 17.30 31.15
CA HIS A 97 5.94 16.75 31.07
C HIS A 97 5.95 15.28 30.62
N SER A 98 4.83 14.60 30.81
CA SER A 98 4.63 13.21 30.36
C SER A 98 3.69 13.17 29.15
N TYR A 99 4.04 12.41 28.12
CA TYR A 99 3.30 12.33 26.86
C TYR A 99 3.24 10.89 26.31
N TYR A 100 2.20 10.59 25.54
CA TYR A 100 2.02 9.28 24.90
C TYR A 100 2.43 9.29 23.42
N ALA A 101 2.29 10.44 22.76
CA ALA A 101 2.59 10.60 21.35
C ALA A 101 3.28 11.94 21.08
N GLU A 102 4.20 11.91 20.13
CA GLU A 102 4.92 13.07 19.62
C GLU A 102 4.47 13.33 18.19
N VAL A 103 4.16 14.59 17.89
CA VAL A 103 3.73 15.06 16.58
C VAL A 103 4.79 16.00 16.03
N ARG A 104 5.44 15.59 14.95
CA ARG A 104 6.40 16.41 14.19
C ARG A 104 5.77 16.86 12.89
N SER A 105 5.86 18.14 12.58
CA SER A 105 5.47 18.61 11.25
C SER A 105 6.61 18.37 10.26
N GLY A 106 6.30 17.80 9.10
CA GLY A 106 7.26 17.54 8.03
C GLY A 106 7.65 18.81 7.28
N ALA A 107 8.96 18.98 7.05
CA ALA A 107 9.51 20.15 6.37
C ALA A 107 9.35 20.00 4.84
N GLY A 108 8.61 20.90 4.19
CA GLY A 108 8.54 20.97 2.72
C GLY A 108 7.17 21.32 2.16
N LYS A 109 7.05 21.24 0.82
CA LYS A 109 5.84 21.61 0.05
C LYS A 109 4.62 20.73 0.36
N ASN A 110 4.85 19.51 0.87
CA ASN A 110 3.82 18.59 1.34
C ASN A 110 4.04 18.37 2.84
N SER A 111 3.44 19.22 3.69
CA SER A 111 3.57 19.13 5.15
C SER A 111 2.77 17.93 5.67
N LEU A 112 3.42 16.76 5.68
CA LEU A 112 2.91 15.56 6.34
C LEU A 112 3.27 15.62 7.83
N MET A 113 2.33 15.22 8.69
CA MET A 113 2.60 15.10 10.12
C MET A 113 3.18 13.71 10.40
N HIS A 114 4.25 13.65 11.19
CA HIS A 114 4.87 12.42 11.66
C HIS A 114 4.47 12.20 13.12
N TYR A 115 3.80 11.09 13.38
CA TYR A 115 3.42 10.65 14.70
C TYR A 115 4.39 9.59 15.20
N THR A 116 5.03 9.87 16.33
CA THR A 116 5.86 8.92 17.06
C THR A 116 5.13 8.50 18.33
N TYR A 117 5.03 7.20 18.58
CA TYR A 117 4.42 6.68 19.80
C TYR A 117 5.18 5.45 20.29
N TRP A 118 4.96 5.11 21.55
CA TRP A 118 5.62 3.98 22.21
C TRP A 118 4.58 2.95 22.64
N VAL A 119 4.87 1.70 22.30
CA VAL A 119 4.20 0.51 22.82
C VAL A 119 5.22 -0.30 23.60
N GLU A 120 4.76 -1.23 24.44
CA GLU A 120 5.54 -1.98 25.46
C GLU A 120 7.00 -2.34 25.09
N ASN A 121 7.28 -2.69 23.83
CA ASN A 121 8.62 -3.07 23.36
C ASN A 121 9.08 -2.36 22.07
N ALA A 122 8.40 -1.29 21.63
CA ALA A 122 8.77 -0.64 20.37
C ALA A 122 8.41 0.85 20.32
N LYS A 123 9.34 1.64 19.79
CA LYS A 123 9.08 2.97 19.24
C LYS A 123 8.56 2.81 17.81
N VAL A 124 7.42 3.43 17.51
CA VAL A 124 6.81 3.37 16.18
C VAL A 124 6.63 4.79 15.64
N GLU A 125 7.04 5.00 14.40
CA GLU A 125 6.86 6.25 13.67
C GLU A 125 5.96 6.00 12.46
N VAL A 126 4.92 6.81 12.31
CA VAL A 126 3.93 6.75 11.23
C VAL A 126 3.60 8.16 10.76
N ASN A 127 3.17 8.32 9.51
CA ASN A 127 2.79 9.62 8.96
C ASN A 127 1.26 9.81 8.95
N SER A 128 0.80 11.01 8.64
CA SER A 128 -0.62 11.38 8.61
C SER A 128 -1.46 10.76 7.49
N ASN A 129 -0.86 10.07 6.52
CA ASN A 129 -1.62 9.26 5.55
C ASN A 129 -2.07 7.94 6.18
N ASP A 130 -1.25 7.37 7.06
CA ASP A 130 -1.41 6.03 7.62
C ASP A 130 -1.80 6.06 9.11
N ALA A 131 -1.97 7.24 9.71
CA ALA A 131 -2.34 7.36 11.09
C ALA A 131 -3.00 8.69 11.44
N THR A 132 -3.69 8.70 12.57
CA THR A 132 -4.30 9.91 13.13
C THR A 132 -4.37 9.84 14.64
N VAL A 133 -4.37 11.00 15.28
CA VAL A 133 -4.51 11.13 16.73
C VAL A 133 -5.94 11.52 17.10
N SER A 134 -6.48 10.86 18.12
CA SER A 134 -7.80 11.12 18.68
C SER A 134 -7.70 11.44 20.17
N ASN A 135 -7.99 12.69 20.49
CA ASN A 135 -7.90 13.32 21.81
C ASN A 135 -9.28 13.80 22.33
N GLY A 136 -10.30 13.84 21.47
CA GLY A 136 -11.64 14.32 21.81
C GLY A 136 -12.48 13.38 22.69
N SER A 137 -13.75 13.74 22.86
CA SER A 137 -14.74 12.93 23.60
C SER A 137 -15.09 11.63 22.89
N SER A 138 -15.07 11.62 21.56
CA SER A 138 -15.24 10.45 20.71
C SER A 138 -13.93 9.68 20.55
N ILE A 139 -14.00 8.35 20.55
CA ILE A 139 -12.84 7.48 20.26
C ILE A 139 -12.36 7.70 18.82
N LEU A 140 -13.29 7.83 17.87
CA LEU A 140 -13.00 8.02 16.44
C LEU A 140 -13.09 9.50 16.07
N ASN A 141 -12.06 10.00 15.40
CA ASN A 141 -12.10 11.29 14.73
C ASN A 141 -12.62 11.14 13.29
N MET A 142 -12.78 12.26 12.58
CA MET A 142 -13.32 12.27 11.22
C MET A 142 -12.54 11.36 10.27
N GLN A 143 -11.20 11.40 10.32
CA GLN A 143 -10.33 10.58 9.45
C GLN A 143 -10.49 9.09 9.74
N ALA A 144 -10.49 8.71 11.02
CA ALA A 144 -10.64 7.32 11.43
C ALA A 144 -12.05 6.77 11.17
N SER A 145 -13.08 7.61 11.10
CA SER A 145 -14.48 7.18 10.93
C SER A 145 -14.77 6.45 9.63
N HIS A 146 -13.93 6.64 8.60
CA HIS A 146 -14.08 6.00 7.30
C HIS A 146 -13.67 4.51 7.27
N PHE A 147 -13.01 4.02 8.33
CA PHE A 147 -12.54 2.62 8.39
C PHE A 147 -13.51 1.72 9.17
N PRO A 148 -13.61 0.43 8.80
CA PRO A 148 -14.57 -0.50 9.42
C PRO A 148 -14.08 -1.00 10.79
N TRP A 149 -14.05 -0.17 11.83
CA TRP A 149 -13.55 -0.57 13.15
C TRP A 149 -14.48 -1.53 13.90
N ASN A 150 -13.89 -2.35 14.79
CA ASN A 150 -14.65 -3.10 15.79
C ASN A 150 -14.96 -2.22 17.01
N ALA A 151 -16.17 -1.64 17.02
CA ALA A 151 -16.62 -0.71 18.08
C ALA A 151 -16.55 -1.32 19.48
N LYS A 152 -16.98 -2.57 19.67
CA LYS A 152 -16.96 -3.24 20.99
C LYS A 152 -15.54 -3.35 21.54
N LYS A 153 -14.59 -3.72 20.68
CA LYS A 153 -13.19 -3.87 21.09
C LYS A 153 -12.53 -2.51 21.36
N LEU A 154 -12.86 -1.49 20.56
CA LEU A 154 -12.41 -0.12 20.80
C LEU A 154 -12.89 0.40 22.16
N THR A 155 -14.18 0.28 22.48
CA THR A 155 -14.72 0.72 23.77
C THR A 155 -14.09 -0.03 24.94
N SER A 156 -13.91 -1.35 24.80
CA SER A 156 -13.23 -2.16 25.81
C SER A 156 -11.78 -1.71 26.03
N MET A 157 -11.06 -1.33 24.97
CA MET A 157 -9.68 -0.86 25.10
C MET A 157 -9.63 0.52 25.74
N ASP A 158 -10.49 1.45 25.29
CA ASP A 158 -10.59 2.81 25.81
C ASP A 158 -10.82 2.84 27.32
N GLN A 159 -11.63 1.91 27.84
CA GLN A 159 -11.88 1.74 29.27
C GLN A 159 -10.71 1.06 30.03
N GLN A 160 -10.00 0.12 29.42
CA GLN A 160 -8.93 -0.63 30.08
C GLN A 160 -7.62 0.15 30.17
N THR A 161 -7.40 1.09 29.27
CA THR A 161 -6.13 1.82 29.14
C THR A 161 -6.29 3.31 29.43
N ASP A 162 -7.36 3.72 30.12
CA ASP A 162 -7.65 5.12 30.42
C ASP A 162 -7.51 6.05 29.20
N LYS A 163 -8.03 5.62 28.04
CA LYS A 163 -7.93 6.34 26.74
C LYS A 163 -6.51 6.49 26.18
N ALA A 164 -5.55 5.67 26.59
CA ALA A 164 -4.19 5.64 26.05
C ALA A 164 -3.90 4.32 25.31
N PHE A 165 -4.30 4.23 24.04
CA PHE A 165 -4.06 3.03 23.22
C PHE A 165 -3.90 3.37 21.74
N VAL A 166 -3.27 2.45 21.00
CA VAL A 166 -3.24 2.48 19.54
C VAL A 166 -4.07 1.31 18.99
N ALA A 167 -4.93 1.61 18.01
CA ALA A 167 -5.64 0.61 17.22
C ALA A 167 -5.17 0.68 15.77
N THR A 168 -4.57 -0.41 15.28
CA THR A 168 -4.10 -0.52 13.91
C THR A 168 -5.00 -1.47 13.12
N ILE A 169 -5.55 -0.98 12.01
CA ILE A 169 -6.25 -1.76 11.00
C ILE A 169 -5.27 -2.11 9.88
N LYS A 170 -5.18 -3.39 9.51
CA LYS A 170 -4.32 -3.87 8.42
C LYS A 170 -5.18 -4.59 7.38
N ALA A 171 -5.15 -4.11 6.15
CA ALA A 171 -5.74 -4.77 5.00
C ALA A 171 -4.72 -5.71 4.36
N LYS A 172 -5.00 -7.01 4.36
CA LYS A 172 -4.17 -8.03 3.69
C LYS A 172 -4.87 -8.52 2.43
N TYR A 173 -4.16 -8.57 1.29
CA TYR A 173 -4.76 -9.10 0.06
C TYR A 173 -5.18 -10.56 0.22
N LYS A 174 -6.42 -10.86 -0.13
CA LYS A 174 -6.92 -12.23 -0.18
C LYS A 174 -6.26 -13.00 -1.32
N GLY A 175 -6.13 -14.32 -1.17
CA GLY A 175 -5.77 -15.20 -2.27
C GLY A 175 -6.90 -15.28 -3.29
N ASN A 176 -6.77 -14.53 -4.39
CA ASN A 176 -7.65 -14.60 -5.55
C ASN A 176 -6.81 -14.42 -6.82
N PHE A 177 -7.40 -14.71 -7.98
CA PHE A 177 -6.70 -14.66 -9.26
C PHE A 177 -6.05 -13.30 -9.51
N LEU A 178 -6.76 -12.21 -9.26
CA LEU A 178 -6.32 -10.85 -9.58
C LEU A 178 -5.19 -10.35 -8.66
N ASN A 179 -5.29 -10.61 -7.35
CA ASN A 179 -4.23 -10.33 -6.39
C ASN A 179 -3.00 -11.24 -6.60
N GLY A 180 -3.24 -12.47 -7.07
CA GLY A 180 -2.21 -13.44 -7.43
C GLY A 180 -1.44 -13.05 -8.69
N LEU A 181 -2.16 -12.57 -9.72
CA LEU A 181 -1.60 -12.01 -10.96
C LEU A 181 -0.64 -10.85 -10.63
N GLY A 182 -1.01 -10.01 -9.67
CA GLY A 182 -0.17 -8.92 -9.18
C GLY A 182 0.93 -9.30 -8.18
N LEU A 183 1.08 -10.57 -7.79
CA LEU A 183 2.04 -11.02 -6.76
C LEU A 183 1.81 -10.38 -5.36
N ARG A 184 0.56 -10.04 -5.06
CA ARG A 184 0.16 -9.34 -3.83
C ARG A 184 -0.58 -10.22 -2.85
N ALA A 185 -1.07 -11.40 -3.26
CA ALA A 185 -1.83 -12.27 -2.39
C ALA A 185 -1.07 -12.61 -1.10
N GLY A 186 -1.69 -12.34 0.05
CA GLY A 186 -1.12 -12.51 1.39
C GLY A 186 -0.24 -11.36 1.89
N LYS A 187 0.09 -10.36 1.05
CA LYS A 187 0.83 -9.17 1.49
C LYS A 187 -0.11 -8.18 2.19
N VAL A 188 0.45 -7.38 3.09
CA VAL A 188 -0.25 -6.20 3.63
C VAL A 188 -0.29 -5.15 2.51
N GLY A 189 -1.49 -4.67 2.19
CA GLY A 189 -1.69 -3.61 1.21
C GLY A 189 -1.64 -2.25 1.86
N ASP A 190 -2.58 -2.01 2.78
CA ASP A 190 -2.68 -0.75 3.49
C ASP A 190 -2.79 -0.98 5.00
N THR A 191 -2.31 0.00 5.77
CA THR A 191 -2.39 0.02 7.22
C THR A 191 -2.83 1.39 7.68
N PHE A 192 -3.72 1.45 8.67
CA PHE A 192 -4.10 2.71 9.30
C PHE A 192 -4.07 2.58 10.82
N SER A 193 -3.51 3.57 11.52
CA SER A 193 -3.39 3.56 12.99
C SER A 193 -4.14 4.71 13.63
N LEU A 194 -5.09 4.39 14.51
CA LEU A 194 -5.75 5.33 15.39
C LEU A 194 -4.97 5.39 16.70
N ILE A 195 -4.38 6.54 17.01
CA ILE A 195 -3.66 6.80 18.25
C ILE A 195 -4.63 7.52 19.18
N ARG A 196 -5.20 6.82 20.16
CA ARG A 196 -6.07 7.40 21.17
C ARG A 196 -5.22 7.92 22.33
N VAL A 197 -5.37 9.20 22.64
CA VAL A 197 -4.68 9.89 23.74
C VAL A 197 -5.74 10.52 24.67
N PRO A 198 -5.54 10.56 26.00
CA PRO A 198 -6.57 11.04 26.92
C PRO A 198 -6.96 12.52 26.75
N SER A 199 -5.98 13.39 26.49
CA SER A 199 -6.14 14.81 26.20
C SER A 199 -4.96 15.33 25.38
N ASP A 200 -5.10 16.54 24.84
CA ASP A 200 -4.07 17.24 24.05
C ASP A 200 -2.78 17.44 24.84
N ASP A 201 -2.87 17.58 26.16
CA ASP A 201 -1.73 17.78 27.07
C ASP A 201 -0.75 16.60 27.06
N PHE A 202 -1.22 15.41 26.70
CA PHE A 202 -0.39 14.20 26.56
C PHE A 202 0.16 14.00 25.15
N THR A 203 0.07 15.03 24.31
CA THR A 203 0.74 15.07 22.99
C THR A 203 1.78 16.17 22.97
N THR A 204 3.00 15.83 22.57
CA THR A 204 4.06 16.83 22.36
C THR A 204 4.09 17.23 20.89
N ILE A 205 4.03 18.52 20.61
CA ILE A 205 4.22 19.04 19.25
C ILE A 205 5.66 19.53 19.15
N VAL A 206 6.45 18.90 18.27
CA VAL A 206 7.80 19.38 17.98
C VAL A 206 7.71 20.27 16.74
N PRO A 207 7.92 21.59 16.87
CA PRO A 207 7.86 22.49 15.75
C PRO A 207 9.03 22.25 14.80
N LEU A 208 8.82 22.58 13.53
CA LEU A 208 9.80 22.45 12.44
C LEU A 208 11.17 23.11 12.73
N ASN A 209 11.20 24.07 13.66
CA ASN A 209 12.37 24.87 14.01
C ASN A 209 13.11 24.41 15.28
N ASP A 210 12.70 23.31 15.92
CA ASP A 210 13.40 22.82 17.14
C ASP A 210 14.59 21.88 16.82
N GLY A 211 15.06 21.92 15.58
CA GLY A 211 16.36 21.38 15.18
C GLY A 211 17.42 22.46 15.26
N LYS A 212 18.45 22.21 16.07
CA LYS A 212 19.78 22.82 15.91
C LYS A 212 20.23 22.81 14.44
#